data_AF-A0A1F9UYN5-F1
#
_entry.id   AF-A0A1F9UYN5-F1
#
_cell.length_a   1.000
_cell.length_b   1.000
_cell.length_c   1.000
_cell.angle_alpha   90.00
_cell.angle_beta   90.00
_cell.angle_gamma   90.00
#
_symmetry.space_group_name_H-M   'P 1'
#
loop_
_entity.id
_entity.type
_entity.pdbx_description
1 polymer ?
#
loop_
_entity_poly.entity_id
_entity_poly.type
_entity_poly.pdbx_seq_one_letter_code
_entity_poly.pdbx_strand_id
1 'polypeptide(L)'
;MNLRGSVILHVLVTGVAVALIAALLLRMTMLRFVVTSRSHKASQMKRYDEAALARLNSNWASVGILCANNVPGYTCAPASASPPGTCGCTCTPSSAGDPTVITNSFGGACQLSIRSPDLAPSPQ
;
A
#
# COMPACT_ATOMS: atom_id res chain seq x y z
N MET A 1 45.33 1.58 51.25
CA MET A 1 44.62 2.62 50.46
C MET A 1 44.35 2.02 49.08
N ASN A 2 43.11 1.69 48.71
CA ASN A 2 42.71 1.30 47.32
C ASN A 2 41.18 1.05 47.15
N LEU A 3 40.38 1.05 48.22
CA LEU A 3 38.92 0.79 48.13
C LEU A 3 38.16 1.86 47.32
N ARG A 4 38.57 3.13 47.37
CA ARG A 4 37.88 4.23 46.65
C ARG A 4 38.06 4.17 45.14
N GLY A 5 39.19 3.66 44.64
CA GLY A 5 39.44 3.52 43.20
C GLY A 5 38.59 2.43 42.54
N SER A 6 38.35 1.32 43.26
CA SER A 6 37.53 0.21 42.78
C SER A 6 36.05 0.61 42.62
N VAL A 7 35.51 1.39 43.56
CA VAL A 7 34.11 1.87 43.49
C VAL A 7 33.91 2.79 42.28
N ILE A 8 34.84 3.71 42.00
CA ILE A 8 34.76 4.60 40.84
C ILE A 8 34.82 3.81 39.53
N LEU A 9 35.71 2.81 39.44
CA LEU A 9 35.81 1.93 38.27
C LEU A 9 34.50 1.18 38.02
N HIS A 10 33.86 0.67 39.07
CA HIS A 10 32.61 -0.07 38.95
C HIS A 10 31.44 0.81 38.47
N VAL A 11 31.34 2.04 38.98
CA VAL A 11 30.34 3.02 38.50
C VAL A 11 30.56 3.37 37.02
N LEU A 12 31.82 3.50 36.60
CA LEU A 12 32.16 3.81 35.20
C LEU A 12 31.81 2.64 34.27
N VAL A 13 32.14 1.40 34.66
CA VAL A 13 31.84 0.20 33.87
C VAL A 13 30.33 -0.03 33.76
N THR A 14 29.59 0.10 34.87
CA THR A 14 28.13 -0.03 34.85
C THR A 14 27.47 1.06 34.00
N GLY A 15 27.94 2.31 34.10
CA GLY A 15 27.46 3.41 33.25
C GLY A 15 27.68 3.17 31.76
N VAL A 16 28.87 2.71 31.37
CA VAL A 16 29.19 2.37 29.97
C VAL A 16 28.34 1.18 29.49
N ALA A 17 28.17 0.16 30.33
CA ALA A 17 27.33 -0.99 29.99
C ALA A 17 25.87 -0.59 29.73
N VAL A 18 25.29 0.26 30.59
CA VAL A 18 23.92 0.77 30.42
C VAL A 18 23.80 1.63 29.17
N ALA A 19 24.79 2.50 28.90
CA ALA A 19 24.80 3.34 27.70
C ALA A 19 24.85 2.50 26.41
N LEU A 20 25.64 1.43 26.38
CA LEU A 20 25.71 0.50 25.26
C LEU A 20 24.40 -0.25 25.03
N ILE A 21 23.77 -0.73 26.11
CA ILE A 21 22.46 -1.41 26.03
C ILE A 21 21.40 -0.44 25.50
N ALA A 22 21.36 0.79 26.00
CA ALA A 22 20.44 1.82 25.53
C ALA A 22 20.65 2.15 24.04
N ALA A 23 21.90 2.27 23.59
CA ALA A 23 22.23 2.54 22.19
C ALA A 23 21.80 1.38 21.27
N LEU A 24 21.95 0.13 21.70
CA LEU A 24 21.50 -1.05 20.96
C LEU A 24 19.97 -1.10 20.84
N LEU A 25 19.25 -0.80 21.93
CA LEU A 25 17.79 -0.75 21.92
C LEU A 25 17.28 0.35 20.98
N LEU A 26 17.87 1.55 21.02
CA LEU A 26 17.54 2.66 20.11
C LEU A 26 17.77 2.30 18.64
N ARG A 27 18.86 1.61 18.32
CA ARG A 27 19.11 1.13 16.95
C ARG A 27 18.07 0.10 16.50
N MET A 28 17.74 -0.87 17.35
CA MET A 28 16.72 -1.87 17.04
C MET A 28 15.33 -1.24 16.84
N THR A 29 14.95 -0.28 17.68
CA THR A 29 13.64 0.39 17.56
C THR A 29 13.57 1.26 16.31
N MET A 30 14.64 1.99 15.96
CA MET A 30 14.69 2.74 14.70
C MET A 30 14.55 1.83 13.47
N LEU A 31 15.28 0.71 13.42
CA LEU A 31 15.19 -0.22 12.30
C LEU A 31 13.77 -0.81 12.18
N ARG A 32 13.16 -1.21 13.30
CA ARG A 32 11.76 -1.67 13.32
C ARG A 32 10.79 -0.59 12.89
N PHE A 33 10.99 0.66 13.32
CA PHE A 33 10.15 1.78 12.94
C PHE A 33 10.22 2.07 11.44
N VAL A 34 11.42 2.03 10.84
CA VAL A 34 11.58 2.24 9.39
C VAL A 34 10.93 1.11 8.59
N VAL A 35 11.13 -0.15 9.00
CA VAL A 35 10.52 -1.32 8.33
C VAL A 35 8.99 -1.26 8.43
N THR A 36 8.46 -1.07 9.64
CA THR A 36 7.01 -0.99 9.86
C THR A 36 6.37 0.20 9.16
N SER A 37 7.02 1.37 9.13
CA SER A 37 6.52 2.54 8.40
C SER A 37 6.41 2.29 6.90
N ARG A 38 7.38 1.59 6.30
CA ARG A 38 7.32 1.20 4.88
C ARG A 38 6.20 0.18 4.63
N SER A 39 6.09 -0.83 5.49
CA SER A 39 5.03 -1.84 5.40
C SER A 39 3.63 -1.24 5.60
N HIS A 40 3.49 -0.22 6.46
CA HIS A 40 2.21 0.44 6.70
C HIS A 40 1.73 1.23 5.48
N LYS A 41 2.62 1.97 4.81
CA LYS A 41 2.28 2.67 3.57
C LYS A 41 1.86 1.70 2.47
N ALA A 42 2.63 0.64 2.25
CA ALA A 42 2.33 -0.37 1.23
C ALA A 42 1.01 -1.10 1.51
N SER A 43 0.74 -1.46 2.77
CA SER A 43 -0.51 -2.13 3.14
C SER A 43 -1.73 -1.20 3.09
N GLN A 44 -1.58 0.08 3.43
CA GLN A 44 -2.65 1.06 3.25
C GLN A 44 -2.99 1.25 1.77
N MET A 45 -2.00 1.42 0.90
CA MET A 45 -2.21 1.53 -0.55
C MET A 45 -2.92 0.30 -1.10
N LYS A 46 -2.50 -0.90 -0.72
CA LYS A 46 -3.19 -2.13 -1.12
C LYS A 46 -4.67 -2.15 -0.71
N ARG A 47 -4.98 -1.70 0.51
CA ARG A 47 -6.37 -1.59 0.98
C ARG A 47 -7.17 -0.56 0.18
N TYR A 48 -6.56 0.56 -0.20
CA TYR A 48 -7.19 1.56 -1.06
C TYR A 48 -7.47 0.99 -2.45
N ASP A 49 -6.54 0.24 -3.02
CA ASP A 49 -6.71 -0.42 -4.32
C ASP A 49 -7.82 -1.47 -4.30
N GLU A 50 -7.85 -2.31 -3.27
CA GLU A 50 -8.91 -3.32 -3.07
C GLU A 50 -10.28 -2.66 -2.88
N ALA A 51 -10.34 -1.55 -2.14
CA ALA A 51 -11.57 -0.79 -1.95
C ALA A 51 -12.06 -0.15 -3.25
N ALA A 52 -11.16 0.40 -4.06
CA ALA A 52 -11.49 0.90 -5.39
C ALA A 52 -12.08 -0.21 -6.27
N LEU A 53 -11.42 -1.36 -6.33
CA LEU A 53 -11.89 -2.51 -7.10
C LEU A 53 -13.28 -2.98 -6.66
N ALA A 54 -13.51 -3.08 -5.35
CA ALA A 54 -14.79 -3.47 -4.80
C ALA A 54 -15.91 -2.51 -5.22
N ARG A 55 -15.64 -1.20 -5.26
CA ARG A 55 -16.61 -0.18 -5.70
C ARG A 55 -16.92 -0.31 -7.19
N LEU A 56 -15.91 -0.54 -8.04
CA LEU A 56 -16.16 -0.76 -9.47
C LEU A 56 -16.95 -2.05 -9.70
N ASN A 57 -16.55 -3.15 -9.03
CA ASN A 57 -17.21 -4.43 -9.15
C ASN A 57 -18.68 -4.37 -8.66
N SER A 58 -18.96 -3.70 -7.54
CA SER A 58 -20.33 -3.54 -7.05
C SER A 58 -21.20 -2.71 -7.99
N ASN A 59 -20.65 -1.65 -8.59
CA ASN A 59 -21.36 -0.85 -9.59
C ASN A 59 -21.68 -1.70 -10.83
N TRP A 60 -20.72 -2.46 -11.35
CA TRP A 60 -20.92 -3.30 -12.53
C TRP A 60 -21.83 -4.51 -12.28
N ALA A 61 -21.81 -5.09 -11.09
CA ALA A 61 -22.76 -6.14 -10.72
C ALA A 61 -24.20 -5.62 -10.71
N SER A 62 -24.42 -4.35 -10.33
CA SER A 62 -25.76 -3.77 -10.23
C SER A 62 -26.39 -3.37 -11.57
N VAL A 63 -25.58 -2.98 -12.57
CA VAL A 63 -26.07 -2.44 -13.86
C VAL A 63 -26.02 -3.50 -14.98
N GLY A 64 -25.50 -4.70 -14.69
CA GLY A 64 -24.93 -5.57 -15.72
C GLY A 64 -23.58 -4.99 -16.16
N ILE A 65 -22.66 -5.82 -16.66
CA ILE A 65 -21.28 -5.41 -16.90
C ILE A 65 -21.23 -4.42 -18.07
N LEU A 66 -21.57 -3.17 -17.86
CA LEU A 66 -21.40 -2.08 -18.80
C LEU A 66 -20.17 -1.30 -18.36
N CYS A 67 -19.29 -1.04 -19.31
CA CYS A 67 -18.26 -0.02 -19.16
C CYS A 67 -18.95 1.35 -19.12
N ALA A 68 -19.52 1.67 -17.96
CA ALA A 68 -20.30 2.86 -17.73
C ALA A 68 -19.40 3.95 -17.16
N ASN A 69 -19.48 5.15 -17.74
CA ASN A 69 -18.86 6.38 -17.22
C ASN A 69 -19.50 6.89 -15.91
N ASN A 70 -20.37 6.09 -15.29
CA ASN A 70 -21.19 6.51 -14.17
C ASN A 70 -20.57 6.11 -12.82
N VAL A 71 -19.36 5.53 -12.81
CA VAL A 71 -18.66 5.21 -11.57
C VAL A 71 -18.12 6.51 -10.97
N PRO A 72 -18.53 6.91 -9.75
CA PRO A 72 -18.06 8.15 -9.14
C PRO A 72 -16.53 8.13 -8.96
N GLY A 73 -15.84 9.12 -9.51
CA GLY A 73 -14.38 9.26 -9.42
C GLY A 73 -13.59 8.44 -10.44
N TYR A 74 -14.26 7.78 -11.40
CA TYR A 74 -13.60 7.02 -12.47
C TYR A 74 -14.21 7.33 -13.84
N THR A 75 -13.35 7.44 -14.84
CA THR A 75 -13.71 7.61 -16.25
C THR A 75 -13.35 6.33 -17.00
N CYS A 76 -14.32 5.66 -17.62
CA CYS A 76 -14.13 4.33 -18.21
C CYS A 76 -14.25 4.35 -19.74
N ALA A 77 -13.25 3.86 -20.45
CA ALA A 77 -13.22 3.82 -21.91
C ALA A 77 -12.82 2.44 -22.46
N PRO A 78 -13.39 1.99 -23.59
CA PRO A 78 -14.53 2.58 -24.30
C PRO A 78 -15.84 2.41 -23.52
N ALA A 79 -16.74 3.39 -23.61
CA ALA A 79 -18.05 3.30 -22.99
C ALA A 79 -18.91 2.26 -23.72
N SER A 80 -19.47 1.28 -23.00
CA SER A 80 -20.39 0.29 -23.58
C SER A 80 -21.81 0.61 -23.12
N ALA A 81 -22.71 0.84 -24.07
CA ALA A 81 -24.12 1.16 -23.81
C ALA A 81 -25.07 -0.03 -23.95
N SER A 82 -24.59 -1.21 -24.36
CA SER A 82 -25.40 -2.43 -24.48
C SER A 82 -24.94 -3.51 -23.51
N PRO A 83 -25.84 -4.06 -22.66
CA PRO A 83 -25.57 -5.25 -21.87
C PRO A 83 -25.56 -6.53 -22.75
N PRO A 84 -24.73 -7.55 -22.40
CA PRO A 84 -23.61 -7.46 -21.48
C PRO A 84 -22.50 -6.65 -22.16
N GLY A 85 -22.09 -5.54 -21.55
CA GLY A 85 -21.02 -4.71 -22.10
C GLY A 85 -19.72 -5.50 -22.25
N THR A 86 -18.86 -5.01 -23.13
CA THR A 86 -17.61 -5.69 -23.43
C THR A 86 -16.69 -5.66 -22.21
N CYS A 87 -16.12 -6.80 -21.83
CA CYS A 87 -15.10 -6.92 -20.78
C CYS A 87 -13.76 -6.24 -21.16
N GLY A 88 -13.75 -5.18 -21.96
CA GLY A 88 -12.55 -4.59 -22.57
C GLY A 88 -12.44 -3.09 -22.35
N CYS A 89 -12.77 -2.61 -21.14
CA CYS A 89 -12.58 -1.22 -20.76
C CYS A 89 -11.48 -1.00 -19.73
N THR A 90 -10.98 0.23 -19.76
CA THR A 90 -10.02 0.80 -18.83
C THR A 90 -10.70 1.96 -18.11
N CYS A 91 -10.77 1.90 -16.80
CA CYS A 91 -11.24 2.94 -15.91
C CYS A 91 -10.06 3.67 -15.29
N THR A 92 -9.87 4.91 -15.70
CA THR A 92 -8.88 5.81 -15.11
C THR A 92 -9.53 6.60 -13.98
N PRO A 93 -8.86 6.75 -12.84
CA PRO A 93 -9.38 7.58 -11.77
C PRO A 93 -9.30 9.06 -12.16
N SER A 94 -10.27 9.84 -11.65
CA SER A 94 -10.28 11.30 -11.80
C SER A 94 -9.29 11.98 -10.84
N SER A 95 -8.87 11.29 -9.78
CA SER A 95 -7.90 11.79 -8.80
C SER A 95 -6.54 11.12 -8.96
N ALA A 96 -5.47 11.92 -8.86
CA ALA A 96 -4.11 11.43 -8.88
C ALA A 96 -3.82 10.61 -7.61
N GLY A 97 -3.34 9.38 -7.77
CA GLY A 97 -3.00 8.46 -6.66
C GLY A 97 -3.93 7.25 -6.53
N ASP A 98 -5.09 7.26 -7.19
CA ASP A 98 -5.93 6.08 -7.30
C ASP A 98 -5.41 5.13 -8.41
N PRO A 99 -5.74 3.83 -8.34
CA PRO A 99 -5.29 2.89 -9.35
C PRO A 99 -6.17 2.93 -10.61
N THR A 100 -5.58 2.60 -11.75
CA THR A 100 -6.32 2.35 -12.98
C THR A 100 -6.87 0.93 -12.94
N VAL A 101 -8.15 0.74 -13.27
CA VAL A 101 -8.78 -0.59 -13.30
C VAL A 101 -9.03 -0.99 -14.75
N ILE A 102 -8.64 -2.20 -15.13
CA ILE A 102 -8.81 -2.74 -16.47
C ILE A 102 -9.68 -3.98 -16.36
N THR A 103 -10.71 -4.07 -17.18
CA THR A 103 -11.44 -5.32 -17.39
C THR A 103 -10.87 -6.03 -18.59
N ASN A 104 -10.72 -7.35 -18.49
CA ASN A 104 -10.44 -8.22 -19.62
C ASN A 104 -11.40 -9.42 -19.61
N SER A 105 -11.74 -9.93 -20.79
CA SER A 105 -12.44 -11.22 -20.91
C SER A 105 -11.46 -12.36 -20.71
N PHE A 106 -11.73 -13.23 -19.73
CA PHE A 106 -10.94 -14.44 -19.50
C PHE A 106 -11.89 -15.64 -19.37
N GLY A 107 -11.78 -16.59 -20.31
CA GLY A 107 -12.58 -17.82 -20.29
C GLY A 107 -14.10 -17.61 -20.42
N GLY A 108 -14.55 -16.48 -20.97
CA GLY A 108 -15.98 -16.16 -21.11
C GLY A 108 -16.58 -15.33 -19.96
N ALA A 109 -15.78 -15.01 -18.93
CA ALA A 109 -16.16 -14.10 -17.85
C ALA A 109 -15.34 -12.80 -17.91
N CYS A 110 -15.93 -11.68 -17.47
CA CYS A 110 -15.18 -10.44 -17.30
C CYS A 110 -14.39 -10.49 -15.99
N GLN A 111 -13.08 -10.36 -16.07
CA GLN A 111 -12.19 -10.25 -14.92
C GLN A 111 -11.72 -8.80 -14.76
N LEU A 112 -11.72 -8.30 -13.53
CA LEU A 112 -11.12 -7.01 -13.19
C LEU A 112 -9.65 -7.19 -12.80
N SER A 113 -8.79 -6.29 -13.30
CA SER A 113 -7.37 -6.20 -12.98
C SER A 113 -7.02 -4.77 -12.59
N ILE A 114 -6.12 -4.59 -11.64
CA ILE A 114 -5.69 -3.28 -11.15
C ILE A 114 -4.28 -2.99 -11.66
N ARG A 115 -4.10 -1.81 -12.23
CA ARG A 115 -2.79 -1.19 -12.46
C ARG A 115 -2.64 0.00 -11.53
N SER A 116 -1.97 -0.21 -10.40
CA SER A 116 -1.59 0.86 -9.50
C SER A 116 -0.35 1.59 -10.06
N PRO A 117 -0.32 2.93 -10.08
CA PRO A 117 0.82 3.70 -10.57
C PRO A 117 2.10 3.47 -9.74
N ASP A 118 1.99 3.00 -8.51
CA ASP A 118 3.11 2.74 -7.59
C ASP A 118 3.88 1.41 -7.83
N LEU A 119 3.53 0.63 -8.86
CA LEU A 119 4.39 -0.46 -9.33
C LEU A 119 5.47 0.01 -10.33
N ALA A 120 5.58 1.32 -10.58
CA ALA A 120 6.81 1.88 -11.15
C ALA A 120 7.83 2.04 -10.02
N PRO A 121 9.05 1.48 -10.12
CA PRO A 121 10.11 1.78 -9.17
C PRO A 121 10.32 3.29 -9.19
N SER A 122 10.08 3.95 -8.06
CA SER A 122 10.47 5.34 -7.88
C SER A 122 11.95 5.47 -8.29
N PRO A 123 12.33 6.33 -9.25
CA PRO A 123 13.72 6.55 -9.55
C PRO A 123 14.40 7.06 -8.28
N GLN A 124 15.36 6.28 -7.79
CA GLN A 124 16.30 6.69 -6.75
C GLN A 124 17.21 7.79 -7.27
#